data_AF-A0A936N9J6-F1
#
_entry.id   AF-A0A936N9J6-F1
#
_cell.length_a   1.000
_cell.length_b   1.000
_cell.length_c   1.000
_cell.angle_alpha   90.00
_cell.angle_beta   90.00
_cell.angle_gamma   90.00
#
_symmetry.space_group_name_H-M   'P 1'
#
loop_
_entity.id
_entity.type
_entity.pdbx_description
1 polymer ?
#
loop_
_entity_poly.entity_id
_entity_poly.type
_entity_poly.pdbx_seq_one_letter_code
_entity_poly.pdbx_strand_id
1 'polypeptide(L)'
;MNNFVNANMHTKIILGVFTIFFSFLSGFSQKDTLHIYYSGMQTSVADSNDAKLTKWASKLHGKHANVEIYTYYENSTAKKFMAERAENLQMIVIRKARDYSTIKFCGPVKGKKSQRTVADVVFLIDNTNQSQTPNGKAGLSSSKTNTNNKSEESESVARPPVLDKDGYYMDSVYVNGKLKVTKRKVKIKYN
;
A
#
# COMPACT_ATOMS: atom_id res chain seq x y z
N MET A 1 -20.15 -66.19 20.32
CA MET A 1 -19.54 -65.62 19.09
C MET A 1 -20.18 -64.27 18.68
N ASN A 2 -20.56 -63.38 19.61
CA ASN A 2 -21.27 -62.13 19.26
C ASN A 2 -20.45 -60.84 19.50
N ASN A 3 -19.25 -60.92 20.09
CA ASN A 3 -18.48 -59.72 20.46
C ASN A 3 -17.55 -59.20 19.34
N PHE A 4 -17.36 -59.95 18.26
CA PHE A 4 -16.46 -59.55 17.16
C PHE A 4 -17.12 -58.61 16.13
N VAL A 5 -18.46 -58.57 16.07
CA VAL A 5 -19.18 -57.74 15.09
C VAL A 5 -19.32 -56.29 15.56
N ASN A 6 -19.47 -56.06 16.88
CA ASN A 6 -19.64 -54.70 17.43
C ASN A 6 -18.38 -53.83 17.34
N ALA A 7 -17.18 -54.41 17.45
CA ALA A 7 -15.93 -53.65 17.38
C ALA A 7 -15.70 -52.98 16.01
N ASN A 8 -16.16 -53.60 14.92
CA ASN A 8 -15.97 -53.08 13.56
C ASN A 8 -16.94 -51.93 13.20
N MET A 9 -18.08 -51.80 13.90
CA MET A 9 -19.05 -50.74 13.64
C MET A 9 -18.61 -49.41 14.30
N HIS A 10 -18.10 -49.46 15.52
CA HIS A 10 -17.60 -48.27 16.23
C HIS A 10 -16.38 -47.66 15.53
N THR A 11 -15.45 -48.47 15.03
CA THR A 11 -14.25 -47.97 14.31
C THR A 11 -14.61 -47.24 13.03
N LYS A 12 -15.65 -47.68 12.30
CA LYS A 12 -16.14 -47.01 11.08
C LYS A 12 -16.84 -45.68 11.40
N ILE A 13 -17.57 -45.60 12.51
CA ILE A 13 -18.23 -44.37 12.95
C ILE A 13 -17.19 -43.33 13.40
N ILE A 14 -16.18 -43.74 14.17
CA ILE A 14 -15.09 -42.85 14.62
C ILE A 14 -14.30 -42.32 13.42
N LEU A 15 -13.99 -43.17 12.44
CA LEU A 15 -13.28 -42.76 11.22
C LEU A 15 -14.11 -41.78 10.37
N GLY A 16 -15.43 -41.96 10.29
CA GLY A 16 -16.34 -41.06 9.58
C GLY A 16 -16.51 -39.69 10.23
N VAL A 17 -16.51 -39.63 11.57
CA VAL A 17 -16.55 -38.36 12.31
C VAL A 17 -15.23 -37.59 12.14
N PHE A 18 -14.10 -38.30 12.08
CA PHE A 18 -12.79 -37.69 11.92
C PHE A 18 -12.57 -37.03 10.55
N THR A 19 -13.09 -37.63 9.47
CA THR A 19 -13.03 -37.05 8.11
C THR A 19 -13.94 -35.83 7.93
N ILE A 20 -15.09 -35.79 8.60
CA ILE A 20 -15.97 -34.60 8.60
C ILE A 20 -15.27 -33.45 9.33
N PHE A 21 -14.63 -33.70 10.47
CA PHE A 21 -13.92 -32.67 11.23
C PHE A 21 -12.73 -32.08 10.45
N PHE A 22 -11.98 -32.90 9.71
CA PHE A 22 -10.86 -32.42 8.89
C PHE A 22 -11.29 -31.55 7.70
N SER A 23 -12.52 -31.75 7.19
CA SER A 23 -13.04 -30.96 6.06
C SER A 23 -13.35 -29.51 6.47
N PHE A 24 -13.63 -29.24 7.74
CA PHE A 24 -13.88 -27.88 8.26
C PHE A 24 -12.59 -27.06 8.51
N LEU A 25 -11.40 -27.67 8.43
CA LEU A 25 -10.12 -26.98 8.64
C LEU A 25 -9.56 -26.30 7.36
N SER A 26 -10.28 -26.36 6.25
CA SER A 26 -9.80 -25.94 4.91
C SER A 26 -9.79 -24.42 4.65
N GLY A 27 -9.86 -23.57 5.68
CA GLY A 27 -10.10 -22.11 5.53
C GLY A 27 -8.95 -21.16 5.86
N PHE A 28 -7.72 -21.61 6.15
CA PHE A 28 -6.64 -20.70 6.52
C PHE A 28 -5.99 -20.09 5.27
N SER A 29 -6.43 -18.87 4.93
CA SER A 29 -5.81 -18.06 3.88
C SER A 29 -4.44 -17.56 4.36
N GLN A 30 -3.36 -18.08 3.75
CA GLN A 30 -1.99 -17.76 4.12
C GLN A 30 -1.65 -16.33 3.68
N LYS A 31 -1.31 -15.46 4.63
CA LYS A 31 -0.77 -14.13 4.36
C LYS A 31 0.72 -14.23 4.05
N ASP A 32 1.15 -13.64 2.94
CA ASP A 32 2.56 -13.50 2.61
C ASP A 32 3.13 -12.22 3.25
N THR A 33 4.44 -12.20 3.52
CA THR A 33 5.10 -11.05 4.13
C THR A 33 6.35 -10.65 3.36
N LEU A 34 6.47 -9.36 3.06
CA LEU A 34 7.67 -8.75 2.50
C LEU A 34 8.38 -7.95 3.59
N HIS A 35 9.60 -8.37 3.92
CA HIS A 35 10.44 -7.69 4.91
C HIS A 35 11.27 -6.57 4.27
N ILE A 36 11.12 -5.37 4.82
CA ILE A 36 11.87 -4.17 4.45
C ILE A 36 12.85 -3.82 5.56
N TYR A 37 14.14 -3.80 5.23
CA TYR A 37 15.20 -3.59 6.23
C TYR A 37 15.66 -2.13 6.26
N TYR A 38 15.73 -1.55 7.46
CA TYR A 38 16.22 -0.19 7.69
C TYR A 38 17.54 -0.20 8.44
N SER A 39 18.40 0.77 8.11
CA SER A 39 19.60 1.02 8.89
C SER A 39 19.28 1.92 10.09
N GLY A 40 19.46 1.39 11.31
CA GLY A 40 19.31 2.14 12.55
C GLY A 40 17.92 2.80 12.70
N MET A 41 17.91 4.13 12.81
CA MET A 41 16.71 4.97 12.98
C MET A 41 16.30 5.72 11.69
N GLN A 42 16.91 5.43 10.54
CA GLN A 42 16.56 6.08 9.27
C GLN A 42 15.09 5.84 8.92
N THR A 43 14.38 6.84 8.43
CA THR A 43 12.96 6.74 8.05
C THR A 43 12.75 6.57 6.55
N SER A 44 13.79 6.83 5.75
CA SER A 44 13.81 6.64 4.31
C SER A 44 14.07 5.18 3.92
N VAL A 45 13.40 4.72 2.87
CA VAL A 45 13.61 3.39 2.27
C VAL A 45 14.86 3.43 1.38
N ALA A 46 15.76 2.46 1.56
CA ALA A 46 16.94 2.30 0.69
C ALA A 46 16.56 1.77 -0.71
N ASP A 47 17.34 2.11 -1.73
CA ASP A 47 17.08 1.73 -3.14
C ASP A 47 16.91 0.22 -3.34
N SER A 48 17.68 -0.59 -2.58
CA SER A 48 17.58 -2.05 -2.63
C SER A 48 16.20 -2.56 -2.18
N ASN A 49 15.56 -1.88 -1.23
CA ASN A 49 14.20 -2.19 -0.79
C ASN A 49 13.15 -1.61 -1.74
N ASP A 50 13.41 -0.44 -2.33
CA ASP A 50 12.52 0.12 -3.36
C ASP A 50 12.43 -0.81 -4.59
N ALA A 51 13.55 -1.41 -4.99
CA ALA A 51 13.60 -2.44 -6.03
C ALA A 51 12.80 -3.69 -5.64
N LYS A 52 12.88 -4.13 -4.37
CA LYS A 52 12.05 -5.26 -3.85
C LYS A 52 10.57 -4.94 -3.91
N LEU A 53 10.15 -3.74 -3.49
CA LEU A 53 8.76 -3.30 -3.57
C LEU A 53 8.25 -3.22 -5.01
N THR A 54 9.10 -2.77 -5.94
CA THR A 54 8.78 -2.76 -7.37
C THR A 54 8.55 -4.17 -7.91
N LYS A 55 9.46 -5.10 -7.59
CA LYS A 55 9.35 -6.50 -8.00
C LYS A 55 8.14 -7.21 -7.37
N TRP A 56 7.76 -6.82 -6.15
CA TRP A 56 6.55 -7.30 -5.50
C TRP A 56 5.29 -6.75 -6.21
N ALA A 57 5.23 -5.44 -6.44
CA ALA A 57 4.10 -4.80 -7.11
C ALA A 57 3.86 -5.37 -8.51
N SER A 58 4.93 -5.63 -9.29
CA SER A 58 4.79 -6.23 -10.62
C SER A 58 4.21 -7.64 -10.60
N LYS A 59 4.41 -8.40 -9.51
CA LYS A 59 3.87 -9.77 -9.36
C LYS A 59 2.36 -9.79 -9.10
N LEU A 60 1.76 -8.66 -8.75
CA LEU A 60 0.32 -8.60 -8.52
C LEU A 60 -0.46 -8.88 -9.82
N HIS A 61 0.08 -8.58 -11.01
CA HIS A 61 -0.46 -9.00 -12.32
C HIS A 61 -2.00 -8.93 -12.46
N GLY A 62 -2.63 -7.85 -11.97
CA GLY A 62 -4.10 -7.70 -12.01
C GLY A 62 -4.87 -8.38 -10.88
N LYS A 63 -4.20 -9.11 -10.00
CA LYS A 63 -4.78 -9.63 -8.75
C LYS A 63 -4.75 -8.53 -7.69
N HIS A 64 -5.90 -8.32 -7.06
CA HIS A 64 -6.02 -7.35 -5.99
C HIS A 64 -5.47 -7.94 -4.68
N ALA A 65 -4.73 -7.15 -3.91
CA ALA A 65 -4.15 -7.57 -2.65
C ALA A 65 -4.58 -6.67 -1.49
N ASN A 66 -4.97 -7.29 -0.38
CA ASN A 66 -5.16 -6.58 0.89
C ASN A 66 -3.81 -6.47 1.59
N VAL A 67 -3.36 -5.25 1.83
CA VAL A 67 -2.01 -4.95 2.34
C VAL A 67 -2.11 -4.35 3.74
N GLU A 68 -1.26 -4.83 4.64
CA GLU A 68 -1.07 -4.32 6.00
C GLU A 68 0.41 -3.98 6.17
N ILE A 69 0.70 -2.75 6.59
CA ILE A 69 2.06 -2.26 6.79
C ILE A 69 2.33 -2.11 8.28
N TYR A 70 3.28 -2.90 8.77
CA TYR A 70 3.68 -2.94 10.16
C TYR A 70 5.10 -2.39 10.33
N THR A 71 5.26 -1.49 11.29
CA THR A 71 6.57 -1.06 11.78
C THR A 71 6.64 -1.32 13.27
N TYR A 72 7.81 -1.69 13.80
CA TYR A 72 7.91 -2.15 15.19
C TYR A 72 8.68 -1.18 16.07
N TYR A 73 8.09 -0.82 17.22
CA TYR A 73 8.75 -0.01 18.24
C TYR A 73 8.87 -0.76 19.56
N GLU A 74 9.99 -0.56 20.24
CA GLU A 74 10.23 -1.10 21.59
C GLU A 74 9.72 -0.14 22.68
N ASN A 75 10.01 1.16 22.53
CA ASN A 75 9.71 2.21 23.48
C ASN A 75 8.94 3.38 22.84
N SER A 76 8.34 4.24 23.67
CA SER A 76 7.51 5.36 23.21
C SER A 76 8.29 6.39 22.38
N THR A 77 9.58 6.58 22.66
CA THR A 77 10.46 7.49 21.91
C THR A 77 10.68 7.01 20.48
N ALA A 78 10.82 5.70 20.24
CA ALA A 78 10.94 5.15 18.89
C ALA A 78 9.63 5.19 18.09
N LYS A 79 8.47 5.26 18.75
CA LYS A 79 7.15 5.21 18.09
C LYS A 79 6.98 6.26 17.00
N LYS A 80 7.49 7.48 17.22
CA LYS A 80 7.43 8.57 16.23
C LYS A 80 8.17 8.23 14.93
N PHE A 81 9.38 7.70 15.04
CA PHE A 81 10.19 7.31 13.88
C PHE A 81 9.57 6.13 13.12
N MET A 82 8.94 5.18 13.85
CA MET A 82 8.25 4.06 13.22
C MET A 82 6.98 4.51 12.49
N ALA A 83 6.24 5.48 13.04
CA ALA A 83 5.10 6.09 12.34
C ALA A 83 5.54 6.72 11.01
N GLU A 84 6.62 7.52 11.03
CA GLU A 84 7.16 8.14 9.80
C GLU A 84 7.62 7.10 8.76
N ARG A 85 8.21 5.98 9.20
CA ARG A 85 8.53 4.86 8.30
C ARG A 85 7.28 4.23 7.68
N ALA A 86 6.24 4.03 8.47
CA ALA A 86 4.99 3.45 7.99
C ALA A 86 4.37 4.36 6.92
N GLU A 87 4.33 5.67 7.16
CA GLU A 87 3.85 6.67 6.19
C GLU A 87 4.68 6.68 4.90
N ASN A 88 6.01 6.69 5.02
CA ASN A 88 6.90 6.63 3.86
C ASN A 88 6.69 5.34 3.04
N LEU A 89 6.56 4.20 3.71
CA LEU A 89 6.27 2.92 3.04
C LEU A 89 4.89 2.94 2.38
N GLN A 90 3.88 3.48 3.05
CA GLN A 90 2.53 3.59 2.51
C GLN A 90 2.53 4.39 1.21
N MET A 91 3.22 5.53 1.17
CA MET A 91 3.34 6.33 -0.05
C MET A 91 4.00 5.56 -1.19
N ILE A 92 5.04 4.77 -0.90
CA ILE A 92 5.74 3.97 -1.90
C ILE A 92 4.85 2.84 -2.42
N VAL A 93 4.15 2.15 -1.52
CA VAL A 93 3.20 1.08 -1.88
C VAL A 93 2.08 1.64 -2.75
N ILE A 94 1.47 2.76 -2.37
CA ILE A 94 0.44 3.42 -3.17
C ILE A 94 1.00 3.80 -4.54
N ARG A 95 2.21 4.38 -4.62
CA ARG A 95 2.79 4.77 -5.93
C ARG A 95 3.00 3.57 -6.86
N LYS A 96 3.41 2.42 -6.32
CA LYS A 96 3.80 1.25 -7.14
C LYS A 96 2.67 0.26 -7.38
N ALA A 97 1.70 0.17 -6.48
CA ALA A 97 0.65 -0.85 -6.49
C ALA A 97 -0.77 -0.26 -6.29
N ARG A 98 -0.99 1.03 -6.61
CA ARG A 98 -2.28 1.73 -6.42
C ARG A 98 -3.47 0.92 -6.89
N ASP A 99 -3.39 0.42 -8.12
CA ASP A 99 -4.53 -0.18 -8.82
C ASP A 99 -4.81 -1.62 -8.37
N TYR A 100 -3.87 -2.23 -7.63
CA TYR A 100 -3.90 -3.64 -7.27
C TYR A 100 -3.81 -3.86 -5.76
N SER A 101 -3.89 -2.81 -4.95
CA SER A 101 -3.79 -2.95 -3.49
C SER A 101 -4.77 -2.07 -2.73
N THR A 102 -5.31 -2.64 -1.65
CA THR A 102 -6.05 -1.90 -0.63
C THR A 102 -5.31 -2.01 0.69
N ILE A 103 -4.90 -0.86 1.24
CA ILE A 103 -4.23 -0.81 2.54
C ILE A 103 -5.29 -0.90 3.65
N LYS A 104 -5.26 -1.98 4.43
CA LYS A 104 -6.17 -2.21 5.57
C LYS A 104 -5.63 -1.61 6.85
N PHE A 105 -4.31 -1.67 7.02
CA PHE A 105 -3.63 -1.12 8.18
C PHE A 105 -2.29 -0.54 7.76
N CYS A 106 -1.94 0.59 8.37
CA CYS A 106 -0.62 1.18 8.25
C CYS A 106 -0.29 1.84 9.58
N GLY A 107 0.76 1.37 10.25
CA GLY A 107 1.20 2.04 11.47
C GLY A 107 2.23 1.32 12.32
N PRO A 108 2.66 1.98 13.41
CA PRO A 108 3.59 1.42 14.37
C PRO A 108 2.89 0.49 15.37
N VAL A 109 3.48 -0.67 15.61
CA VAL A 109 3.03 -1.68 16.55
C VAL A 109 4.13 -1.98 17.56
N LYS A 110 3.74 -2.30 18.80
CA LYS A 110 4.70 -2.67 19.83
C LYS A 110 5.38 -3.99 19.46
N GLY A 111 6.71 -4.04 19.50
CA GLY A 111 7.50 -5.21 19.12
C GLY A 111 8.81 -5.33 19.89
N LYS A 112 9.62 -6.33 19.53
CA LYS A 112 10.94 -6.57 20.13
C LYS A 112 11.98 -5.58 19.58
N LYS A 113 13.02 -5.30 20.36
CA LYS A 113 14.17 -4.46 19.93
C LYS A 113 14.79 -4.91 18.61
N SER A 114 14.88 -6.22 18.36
CA SER A 114 15.41 -6.78 17.12
C SER A 114 14.56 -6.46 15.89
N GLN A 115 13.28 -6.18 16.06
CA GLN A 115 12.35 -5.87 14.97
C GLN A 115 12.39 -4.38 14.57
N ARG A 116 13.09 -3.53 15.33
CA ARG A 116 13.17 -2.08 15.04
C ARG A 116 13.80 -1.75 13.69
N THR A 117 14.55 -2.68 13.10
CA THR A 117 15.21 -2.51 11.80
C THR A 117 14.43 -3.15 10.67
N VAL A 118 13.21 -3.65 10.94
CA VAL A 118 12.38 -4.35 9.96
C VAL A 118 11.00 -3.69 9.93
N ALA A 119 10.48 -3.50 8.73
CA ALA A 119 9.08 -3.23 8.50
C ALA A 119 8.50 -4.35 7.65
N ASP A 120 7.29 -4.78 7.99
CA ASP A 120 6.63 -5.91 7.35
C ASP A 120 5.48 -5.39 6.51
N VAL A 121 5.53 -5.66 5.21
CA VAL A 121 4.40 -5.46 4.30
C VAL A 121 3.74 -6.82 4.15
N VAL A 122 2.69 -7.05 4.94
CA VAL A 122 1.91 -8.27 4.93
C VAL A 122 0.83 -8.13 3.88
N PHE A 123 0.69 -9.10 3.00
CA PHE A 123 -0.30 -9.03 1.92
C PHE A 123 -1.04 -10.35 1.75
N LEU A 124 -2.32 -10.23 1.40
CA LEU A 124 -3.15 -11.35 1.01
C LEU A 124 -3.67 -11.09 -0.40
N ILE A 125 -3.37 -12.00 -1.31
CA ILE A 125 -3.86 -11.92 -2.69
C ILE A 125 -5.29 -12.47 -2.72
N ASP A 126 -6.23 -11.62 -3.10
CA ASP A 126 -7.61 -12.01 -3.31
C ASP A 126 -7.68 -12.81 -4.62
N ASN A 127 -7.82 -14.13 -4.52
CA ASN A 127 -7.95 -15.02 -5.68
C ASN A 127 -9.36 -14.97 -6.32
N THR A 128 -10.26 -14.16 -5.77
CA THR A 128 -11.51 -13.80 -6.44
C THR A 128 -11.13 -12.97 -7.66
N ASN A 129 -11.17 -13.60 -8.84
CA ASN A 129 -11.00 -12.94 -10.14
C ASN A 129 -11.94 -11.73 -10.22
N GLN A 130 -11.46 -10.56 -9.80
CA GLN A 130 -12.11 -9.30 -10.10
C GLN A 130 -11.72 -8.95 -11.53
N SER A 131 -12.34 -9.64 -12.49
CA SER A 131 -12.61 -9.07 -13.79
C SER A 131 -13.55 -7.88 -13.58
N GLN A 132 -12.99 -6.73 -13.23
CA GLN A 132 -13.67 -5.45 -13.43
C GLN A 132 -13.72 -5.20 -14.94
N THR A 133 -14.74 -5.75 -15.58
CA THR A 133 -15.17 -5.36 -16.91
C THR A 133 -15.71 -3.93 -16.83
N PRO A 134 -15.18 -2.95 -17.57
CA PRO A 134 -15.85 -1.67 -17.74
C PRO A 134 -17.06 -1.87 -18.69
N ASN A 135 -18.25 -2.09 -18.13
CA ASN A 135 -19.52 -1.98 -18.85
C ASN A 135 -20.16 -0.62 -18.48
N GLY A 136 -20.58 0.26 -19.40
CA GLY A 136 -20.75 0.06 -20.83
C GLY A 136 -20.90 1.35 -21.64
N LYS A 137 -20.79 1.18 -22.96
CA LYS A 137 -21.08 2.12 -24.04
C LYS A 137 -22.58 2.09 -24.39
N ALA A 138 -23.16 3.26 -24.67
CA ALA A 138 -24.10 3.59 -25.76
C ALA A 138 -24.63 5.02 -25.50
N GLY A 139 -24.68 5.99 -26.41
CA GLY A 139 -24.53 5.98 -27.85
C GLY A 139 -24.39 7.40 -28.41
N LEU A 140 -24.05 7.42 -29.69
CA LEU A 140 -23.68 8.52 -30.58
C LEU A 140 -24.84 9.49 -30.85
N SER A 141 -24.60 10.81 -30.83
CA SER A 141 -25.24 11.72 -31.79
C SER A 141 -24.36 12.95 -32.04
N SER A 142 -24.29 13.30 -33.32
CA SER A 142 -23.39 14.22 -34.01
C SER A 142 -23.63 15.70 -33.73
N SER A 143 -22.55 16.49 -33.66
CA SER A 143 -22.45 17.77 -34.39
C SER A 143 -21.00 18.21 -34.59
N LYS A 144 -20.59 18.43 -35.85
CA LYS A 144 -19.38 19.18 -36.24
C LYS A 144 -19.60 20.65 -35.84
N THR A 145 -18.61 21.44 -35.40
CA THR A 145 -17.67 22.16 -36.28
C THR A 145 -16.69 23.05 -35.45
N ASN A 146 -15.43 23.09 -35.89
CA ASN A 146 -14.38 24.13 -35.76
C ASN A 146 -13.61 24.42 -34.45
N THR A 147 -12.33 23.99 -34.47
CA THR A 147 -11.09 24.80 -34.35
C THR A 147 -10.96 25.80 -33.19
N ASN A 148 -10.16 25.46 -32.16
CA ASN A 148 -8.85 26.09 -31.92
C ASN A 148 -8.09 25.42 -30.75
N ASN A 149 -6.76 25.49 -30.82
CA ASN A 149 -5.78 24.96 -29.89
C ASN A 149 -6.00 25.35 -28.41
N LYS A 150 -5.63 24.46 -27.47
CA LYS A 150 -4.57 24.66 -26.43
C LYS A 150 -4.84 23.87 -25.14
N SER A 151 -4.06 22.79 -24.99
CA SER A 151 -3.53 22.17 -23.77
C SER A 151 -4.11 22.56 -22.40
N GLU A 152 -4.82 21.58 -21.82
CA GLU A 152 -4.54 20.93 -20.52
C GLU A 152 -4.01 21.81 -19.40
N GLU A 153 -4.93 22.28 -18.57
CA GLU A 153 -4.71 22.79 -17.22
C GLU A 153 -4.66 21.61 -16.25
N SER A 154 -3.44 21.15 -15.96
CA SER A 154 -3.18 20.24 -14.84
C SER A 154 -3.13 21.05 -13.55
N GLU A 155 -4.19 20.96 -12.76
CA GLU A 155 -4.28 21.53 -11.43
C GLU A 155 -3.34 20.77 -10.47
N SER A 156 -2.09 21.24 -10.36
CA SER A 156 -1.10 20.71 -9.43
C SER A 156 -1.30 21.32 -8.05
N VAL A 157 -1.77 20.48 -7.13
CA VAL A 157 -1.82 20.64 -5.67
C VAL A 157 -0.82 21.66 -5.12
N ALA A 158 -1.34 22.78 -4.61
CA ALA A 158 -0.60 23.80 -3.89
C ALA A 158 0.05 23.21 -2.63
N ARG A 159 1.39 23.14 -2.60
CA ARG A 159 2.15 23.02 -1.34
C ARG A 159 2.17 24.39 -0.66
N PRO A 160 2.03 24.48 0.67
CA PRO A 160 2.14 25.76 1.36
C PRO A 160 3.53 26.36 1.10
N PRO A 161 3.61 27.67 0.85
CA PRO A 161 4.86 28.28 0.41
C PRO A 161 5.86 28.32 1.56
N VAL A 162 7.07 27.80 1.31
CA VAL A 162 8.17 27.78 2.27
C VAL A 162 8.77 29.19 2.32
N LEU A 163 8.71 29.84 3.49
CA LEU A 163 9.34 31.13 3.73
C LEU A 163 10.85 30.92 3.89
N ASP A 164 11.66 31.60 3.09
CA ASP A 164 13.10 31.65 3.33
C ASP A 164 13.41 32.57 4.52
N LYS A 165 14.57 32.39 5.17
CA LYS A 165 15.01 33.18 6.34
C LYS A 165 15.04 34.69 6.07
N ASP A 166 15.12 35.07 4.80
CA ASP A 166 15.17 36.45 4.33
C ASP A 166 13.79 37.04 3.95
N GLY A 167 12.68 36.31 4.21
CA GLY A 167 11.31 36.81 3.99
C GLY A 167 10.83 36.79 2.53
N TYR A 168 11.36 35.87 1.72
CA TYR A 168 10.95 35.67 0.33
C TYR A 168 10.12 34.39 0.17
N TYR A 169 9.18 34.43 -0.78
CA TYR A 169 8.51 33.24 -1.30
C TYR A 169 9.20 32.77 -2.58
N MET A 170 9.33 31.45 -2.71
CA MET A 170 9.86 30.78 -3.90
C MET A 170 8.73 30.03 -4.59
N ASP A 171 8.42 30.43 -5.82
CA ASP A 171 7.48 29.71 -6.67
C ASP A 171 8.23 28.97 -7.77
N SER A 172 7.97 27.67 -7.90
CA SER A 172 8.54 26.83 -8.94
C SER A 172 7.45 26.38 -9.91
N VAL A 173 7.57 26.75 -11.19
CA VAL A 173 6.63 26.35 -12.25
C VAL A 173 7.41 25.73 -13.39
N TYR A 174 6.92 24.61 -13.93
CA TYR A 174 7.44 24.04 -15.16
C TYR A 174 6.81 24.73 -16.36
N VAL A 175 7.63 25.34 -17.22
CA VAL A 175 7.18 25.97 -18.47
C VAL A 175 7.96 25.34 -19.62
N ASN A 176 7.26 24.68 -20.55
CA ASN A 176 7.85 23.96 -21.68
C ASN A 176 8.93 22.94 -21.26
N GLY A 177 8.66 22.18 -20.19
CA GLY A 177 9.59 21.16 -19.68
C GLY A 177 10.85 21.69 -18.98
N LYS A 178 11.00 23.02 -18.83
CA LYS A 178 12.09 23.64 -18.06
C LYS A 178 11.55 24.20 -16.74
N LEU A 179 12.25 23.90 -15.64
CA LEU A 179 11.93 24.44 -14.31
C LEU A 179 12.26 25.93 -14.27
N LYS A 180 11.25 26.76 -14.04
CA LYS A 180 11.42 28.20 -13.84
C LYS A 180 11.13 28.53 -12.38
N VAL A 181 12.12 29.08 -11.68
CA VAL A 181 12.00 29.48 -10.28
C VAL A 181 11.93 31.00 -10.21
N THR A 182 10.89 31.53 -9.58
CA THR A 182 10.68 32.97 -9.43
C THR A 182 10.67 33.35 -7.96
N LYS A 183 11.43 34.40 -7.60
CA LYS A 183 11.52 34.91 -6.23
C LYS A 183 10.59 36.11 -6.07
N ARG A 184 9.73 36.13 -5.05
CA ARG A 184 8.86 37.29 -4.72
C ARG A 184 9.15 37.78 -3.30
N LYS A 185 9.41 39.09 -3.17
CA LYS A 185 9.63 39.77 -1.88
C LYS A 185 8.30 40.20 -1.28
N VAL A 186 8.06 39.88 -0.02
CA VAL A 186 6.85 40.34 0.69
C VAL A 186 7.17 41.63 1.44
N LYS A 187 6.36 42.68 1.22
CA LYS A 187 6.35 43.87 2.07
C LYS A 187 5.31 43.64 3.17
N ILE A 188 5.75 43.21 4.34
CA ILE A 188 4.85 43.09 5.51
C ILE A 188 4.56 44.52 5.97
N LYS A 189 3.32 44.99 5.82
CA LYS A 189 2.84 46.20 6.48
C LYS A 189 2.32 45.80 7.85
N TYR A 190 2.95 46.30 8.90
CA TYR A 190 2.38 46.24 10.25
C TYR A 190 1.32 47.34 10.35
N ASN A 191 0.08 46.94 10.62
CA ASN A 191 -1.00 47.83 11.05
C ASN A 191 -0.96 47.91 12.57
#